data_AF-A0A1Q4ZGN4-F1
#
_entry.id   AF-A0A1Q4ZGN4-F1
#
_cell.length_a   1.000
_cell.length_b   1.000
_cell.length_c   1.000
_cell.angle_alpha   90.00
_cell.angle_beta   90.00
_cell.angle_gamma   90.00
#
_symmetry.space_group_name_H-M   'P 1'
#
loop_
_entity.id
_entity.type
_entity.pdbx_description
1 polymer ?
#
loop_
_entity_poly.entity_id
_entity_poly.type
_entity_poly.pdbx_seq_one_letter_code
_entity_poly.pdbx_strand_id
1 'polypeptide(L)'
;MLHHFTEQIERLLTALLLFLLGGYLVTEGLPTLSWQGALLAAALILVIRPLAGFASQLGFPADRRERLVTALFGIRGIGSLFYLAYALGHVPFTGYAEELWAVVSFTVLASVLLHGVSATPVIRRLDRRRFDS
;
A
#
# COMPACT_ATOMS: atom_id res chain seq x y z
N MET A 1 6.36 -26.63 9.98
CA MET A 1 5.07 -27.00 9.36
C MET A 1 3.99 -25.95 9.59
N LEU A 2 3.70 -25.51 10.82
CA LEU A 2 2.66 -24.48 11.08
C LEU A 2 2.95 -23.13 10.37
N HIS A 3 4.21 -22.69 10.32
CA HIS A 3 4.58 -21.44 9.64
C HIS A 3 4.20 -21.40 8.15
N HIS A 4 4.49 -22.46 7.39
CA HIS A 4 4.10 -22.55 5.98
C HIS A 4 2.60 -22.63 5.77
N PHE A 5 1.87 -23.31 6.65
CA PHE A 5 0.41 -23.33 6.59
C PHE A 5 -0.18 -21.94 6.84
N THR A 6 0.31 -21.22 7.85
CA THR A 6 -0.10 -19.84 8.13
C THR A 6 0.21 -18.91 6.96
N GLU A 7 1.39 -19.01 6.37
CA GLU A 7 1.79 -18.21 5.20
C GLU A 7 0.89 -18.47 3.98
N GLN A 8 0.51 -19.73 3.75
CA GLN A 8 -0.42 -20.08 2.66
C GLN A 8 -1.81 -19.47 2.89
N ILE A 9 -2.33 -19.56 4.11
CA ILE A 9 -3.62 -18.96 4.47
C ILE A 9 -3.55 -17.43 4.36
N GLU A 10 -2.47 -16.80 4.80
CA GLU A 10 -2.27 -15.36 4.68
C GLU A 10 -2.27 -14.91 3.22
N ARG A 11 -1.57 -15.63 2.34
CA ARG A 11 -1.56 -15.34 0.89
C ARG A 11 -2.93 -15.51 0.27
N LEU A 12 -3.68 -16.55 0.64
CA LEU A 12 -5.02 -16.78 0.12
C LEU A 12 -6.00 -15.70 0.59
N LEU A 13 -5.98 -15.34 1.88
CA LEU A 13 -6.81 -14.28 2.44
C LEU A 13 -6.46 -12.92 1.82
N THR A 14 -5.18 -12.65 1.61
CA THR A 14 -4.72 -11.44 0.92
C THR A 14 -5.26 -11.37 -0.50
N ALA A 15 -5.15 -12.46 -1.27
CA ALA A 15 -5.66 -12.52 -2.63
C ALA A 15 -7.19 -12.33 -2.67
N LEU A 16 -7.91 -12.98 -1.76
CA LEU A 16 -9.36 -12.82 -1.62
C LEU A 16 -9.74 -11.37 -1.29
N LEU A 17 -9.06 -10.74 -0.33
CA LEU A 17 -9.31 -9.36 0.05
C LEU A 17 -9.03 -8.40 -1.10
N LEU A 18 -7.94 -8.59 -1.84
CA LEU A 18 -7.65 -7.78 -3.02
C LEU A 18 -8.69 -7.97 -4.13
N PHE A 19 -9.20 -9.20 -4.30
CA PHE A 19 -10.27 -9.47 -5.26
C PHE A 19 -11.57 -8.73 -4.89
N LEU A 20 -11.99 -8.83 -3.62
CA LEU A 20 -13.18 -8.11 -3.12
C LEU A 20 -13.02 -6.59 -3.20
N LEU A 21 -11.83 -6.08 -2.85
CA LEU A 21 -11.49 -4.67 -2.96
C LEU A 21 -11.58 -4.18 -4.41
N GLY A 22 -11.09 -4.97 -5.36
CA GLY A 22 -11.21 -4.69 -6.79
C GLY A 22 -12.67 -4.64 -7.25
N GLY A 23 -13.48 -5.60 -6.80
CA GLY A 23 -14.93 -5.60 -7.06
C GLY A 23 -15.60 -4.33 -6.55
N TYR A 24 -15.40 -3.99 -5.28
CA TYR A 24 -15.92 -2.76 -4.68
C TYR A 24 -15.47 -1.49 -5.44
N LEU A 25 -14.20 -1.40 -5.81
CA LEU A 25 -13.67 -0.23 -6.53
C LEU A 25 -14.33 -0.03 -7.89
N VAL A 26 -14.60 -1.11 -8.63
CA VAL A 26 -15.24 -0.99 -9.94
C VAL A 26 -16.72 -0.62 -9.83
N THR A 27 -17.43 -1.11 -8.81
CA THR A 27 -18.86 -0.88 -8.67
C THR A 27 -19.19 0.46 -7.99
N GLU A 28 -18.52 0.78 -6.89
CA GLU A 28 -18.88 1.92 -6.03
C GLU A 28 -17.70 2.83 -5.73
N GLY A 29 -16.51 2.28 -5.51
CA GLY A 29 -15.36 3.06 -5.05
C GLY A 29 -14.88 4.10 -6.06
N LEU A 30 -14.68 3.75 -7.33
CA LEU A 30 -14.23 4.68 -8.37
C LEU A 30 -15.29 5.74 -8.74
N PRO A 31 -16.59 5.41 -8.88
CA PRO A 31 -17.64 6.41 -9.07
C PRO A 31 -17.72 7.45 -7.94
N THR A 32 -17.50 7.02 -6.69
CA THR A 32 -17.53 7.90 -5.51
C THR A 32 -16.21 8.64 -5.28
N LEU A 33 -15.13 8.27 -5.98
CA LEU A 33 -13.82 8.86 -5.80
C LEU A 33 -13.76 10.28 -6.38
N SER A 34 -13.67 11.26 -5.50
CA SER A 34 -13.41 12.65 -5.88
C SER A 34 -11.99 12.82 -6.45
N TRP A 35 -11.80 13.81 -7.34
CA TRP A 35 -10.47 14.12 -7.87
C TRP A 35 -9.51 14.58 -6.76
N GLN A 36 -10.04 15.26 -5.74
CA GLN A 36 -9.30 15.64 -4.53
C GLN A 36 -8.85 14.40 -3.76
N GLY A 37 -9.72 13.40 -3.64
CA GLY A 37 -9.41 12.10 -3.05
C GLY A 37 -8.30 11.36 -3.80
N ALA A 38 -8.35 11.37 -5.13
CA ALA A 38 -7.29 10.80 -5.97
C ALA A 38 -5.94 11.55 -5.80
N LEU A 39 -5.98 12.88 -5.72
CA LEU A 39 -4.78 13.70 -5.46
C LEU A 39 -4.20 13.42 -4.06
N LEU A 40 -5.05 13.29 -3.04
CA LEU A 40 -4.64 12.91 -1.69
C LEU A 40 -3.98 11.52 -1.68
N ALA A 41 -4.57 10.54 -2.37
CA ALA A 41 -3.98 9.21 -2.53
C ALA A 41 -2.59 9.27 -3.17
N ALA A 42 -2.42 10.06 -4.23
CA ALA A 42 -1.14 10.26 -4.89
C ALA A 42 -0.13 10.93 -3.94
N ALA A 43 -0.51 11.98 -3.21
CA ALA A 43 0.35 12.65 -2.24
C ALA A 43 0.78 11.70 -1.09
N LEU A 44 -0.14 10.85 -0.61
CA LEU A 44 0.16 9.85 0.41
C LEU A 44 1.22 8.85 -0.07
N ILE A 45 1.14 8.41 -1.32
CA ILE A 45 2.07 7.41 -1.89
C ILE A 45 3.41 8.04 -2.29
N LEU A 46 3.39 9.20 -2.93
CA LEU A 46 4.56 9.78 -3.60
C LEU A 46 5.33 10.78 -2.73
N VAL A 47 4.70 11.35 -1.70
CA VAL A 47 5.33 12.38 -0.85
C VAL A 47 5.41 11.91 0.59
N ILE A 48 4.26 11.66 1.22
CA ILE A 48 4.20 11.38 2.65
C ILE A 48 4.96 10.09 2.97
N ARG A 49 4.83 9.06 2.13
CA ARG A 49 5.48 7.77 2.34
C ARG A 49 7.01 7.83 2.26
N PRO A 50 7.64 8.36 1.18
CA PRO A 50 9.09 8.51 1.16
C PRO A 50 9.58 9.31 2.37
N LEU A 51 8.89 10.40 2.74
CA LEU A 51 9.27 11.21 3.89
C LEU A 51 9.19 10.43 5.20
N ALA A 52 8.10 9.69 5.45
CA ALA A 52 7.96 8.85 6.64
C ALA A 52 8.99 7.71 6.69
N GLY A 53 9.27 7.07 5.56
CA GLY A 53 10.30 6.04 5.45
C GLY A 53 11.72 6.59 5.67
N PHE A 54 12.01 7.78 5.15
CA PHE A 54 13.27 8.46 5.45
C PHE A 54 13.36 8.86 6.92
N ALA A 55 12.26 9.38 7.48
CA ALA A 55 12.14 9.80 8.87
C ALA A 55 12.40 8.65 9.84
N SER A 56 11.81 7.47 9.59
CA SER A 56 11.99 6.28 10.43
C SER A 56 13.42 5.74 10.43
N GLN A 57 14.23 6.11 9.44
CA GLN A 57 15.63 5.72 9.32
C GLN A 57 16.61 6.81 9.79
N LEU A 58 16.13 7.93 10.34
CA LEU A 58 17.02 8.88 11.02
C LEU A 58 17.62 8.21 12.27
N GLY A 59 18.94 8.08 12.30
CA GLY A 59 19.68 7.49 13.42
C GLY A 59 20.21 6.07 13.16
N PHE A 60 19.82 5.41 12.06
CA PHE A 60 20.41 4.14 11.65
C PHE A 60 21.51 4.34 10.61
N PRO A 61 22.69 3.71 10.77
CA PRO A 61 23.76 3.73 9.78
C PRO A 61 23.42 2.76 8.64
N ALA A 62 22.44 3.11 7.82
CA ALA A 62 22.12 2.40 6.58
C ALA A 62 22.69 3.16 5.39
N ASP A 63 23.17 2.42 4.40
CA ASP A 63 23.73 3.00 3.19
C ASP A 63 22.65 3.81 2.45
N ARG A 64 22.98 4.97 1.87
CA ARG A 64 21.96 5.91 1.32
C ARG A 64 21.02 5.26 0.31
N ARG A 65 21.51 4.24 -0.38
CA ARG A 65 20.79 3.47 -1.41
C ARG A 65 19.85 2.43 -0.80
N GLU A 66 20.25 1.76 0.28
CA GLU A 66 19.40 0.85 1.06
C GLU A 66 18.27 1.63 1.74
N ARG A 67 18.59 2.81 2.28
CA ARG A 67 17.63 3.73 2.88
C ARG A 67 16.52 4.13 1.90
N LEU A 68 16.89 4.48 0.67
CA LEU A 68 15.93 4.81 -0.39
C LEU A 68 15.02 3.62 -0.75
N VAL A 69 15.58 2.41 -0.81
CA VAL A 69 14.80 1.20 -1.12
C VAL A 69 13.84 0.89 0.03
N THR A 70 14.29 0.86 1.29
CA THR A 70 13.40 0.62 2.44
C THR A 70 12.28 1.66 2.53
N ALA A 71 12.60 2.94 2.36
CA ALA A 71 11.62 4.02 2.39
C ALA A 71 10.58 3.93 1.24
N LEU A 72 10.99 3.44 0.06
CA LEU A 72 10.13 3.29 -1.12
C LEU A 72 9.45 1.93 -1.25
N PHE A 73 9.77 0.93 -0.42
CA PHE A 73 9.23 -0.44 -0.55
C PHE A 73 8.43 -0.94 0.67
N GLY A 74 8.13 -0.12 1.68
CA GLY A 74 7.10 -0.44 2.68
C GLY A 74 5.68 -0.46 2.07
N ILE A 75 5.21 -1.60 1.60
CA ILE A 75 3.90 -1.77 0.93
C ILE A 75 2.78 -1.27 1.87
N ARG A 76 1.87 -0.41 1.39
CA ARG A 76 0.62 -0.17 2.13
C ARG A 76 -0.20 -1.45 2.11
N GLY A 77 -0.34 -2.04 3.30
CA GLY A 77 -1.05 -3.29 3.49
C GLY A 77 -2.55 -3.11 3.60
N ILE A 78 -3.18 -4.28 3.56
CA ILE A 78 -4.57 -4.58 3.92
C ILE A 78 -4.94 -3.98 5.30
N GLY A 79 -3.97 -3.81 6.21
CA GLY A 79 -4.17 -3.21 7.52
C GLY A 79 -4.78 -1.80 7.48
N SER A 80 -4.60 -1.04 6.40
CA SER A 80 -5.28 0.26 6.23
C SER A 80 -6.80 0.11 6.16
N LEU A 81 -7.28 -0.98 5.54
CA LEU A 81 -8.69 -1.33 5.47
C LEU A 81 -9.23 -1.73 6.85
N PHE A 82 -8.43 -2.45 7.64
CA PHE A 82 -8.78 -2.76 9.03
C PHE A 82 -8.96 -1.49 9.84
N TYR A 83 -8.01 -0.55 9.80
CA TYR A 83 -8.13 0.69 10.56
C TYR A 83 -9.30 1.56 10.10
N LEU A 84 -9.59 1.60 8.80
CA LEU A 84 -10.76 2.29 8.30
C LEU A 84 -12.06 1.66 8.81
N ALA A 85 -12.21 0.34 8.66
CA ALA A 85 -13.38 -0.39 9.13
C ALA A 85 -13.56 -0.23 10.65
N TYR A 86 -12.45 -0.33 11.40
CA TYR A 86 -12.43 -0.10 12.84
C TYR A 86 -12.91 1.32 13.18
N ALA A 87 -12.35 2.35 12.55
CA ALA A 87 -12.71 3.74 12.80
C ALA A 87 -14.18 4.01 12.47
N LEU A 88 -14.67 3.58 11.31
CA LEU A 88 -16.07 3.74 10.91
C LEU A 88 -17.05 2.99 11.82
N GLY A 89 -16.61 1.88 12.44
CA GLY A 89 -17.41 1.14 13.40
C GLY A 89 -17.46 1.75 14.80
N HIS A 90 -16.48 2.59 15.16
CA HIS A 90 -16.35 3.17 16.51
C HIS A 90 -16.69 4.66 16.57
N VAL A 91 -16.58 5.38 15.46
CA VAL A 91 -16.83 6.82 15.38
C VAL A 91 -17.82 7.09 14.26
N PRO A 92 -18.89 7.88 14.51
CA PRO A 92 -19.82 8.25 13.46
C PRO A 92 -19.18 9.26 12.51
N PHE A 93 -18.67 8.79 11.37
CA PHE A 93 -18.22 9.62 10.25
C PHE A 93 -19.40 9.99 9.34
N THR A 94 -20.44 10.62 9.90
CA THR A 94 -21.67 10.94 9.16
C THR A 94 -21.35 11.80 7.95
N GLY A 95 -21.68 11.28 6.75
CA GLY A 95 -21.47 11.96 5.47
C GLY A 95 -20.11 11.73 4.79
N TYR A 96 -19.14 11.11 5.47
CA TYR A 96 -17.78 10.91 4.91
C TYR A 96 -17.38 9.44 4.75
N ALA A 97 -18.20 8.50 5.24
CA ALA A 97 -17.86 7.07 5.24
C ALA A 97 -17.54 6.53 3.84
N GLU A 98 -18.38 6.85 2.84
CA GLU A 98 -18.20 6.39 1.46
C GLU A 98 -16.96 7.01 0.80
N GLU A 99 -16.73 8.31 1.02
CA GLU A 99 -15.54 9.00 0.51
C GLU A 99 -14.26 8.41 1.11
N LEU A 100 -14.24 8.15 2.42
CA LEU A 100 -13.11 7.51 3.10
C LEU A 100 -12.85 6.10 2.55
N TRP A 101 -13.90 5.30 2.34
CA TRP A 101 -13.76 4.00 1.68
C TRP A 101 -13.21 4.11 0.28
N ALA A 102 -13.70 5.04 -0.54
CA ALA A 102 -13.22 5.27 -1.90
C ALA A 102 -11.73 5.65 -1.91
N VAL A 103 -11.33 6.65 -1.12
CA VAL A 103 -9.96 7.15 -1.06
C VAL A 103 -8.99 6.09 -0.53
N VAL A 104 -9.32 5.41 0.58
CA VAL A 104 -8.44 4.40 1.18
C VAL A 104 -8.30 3.20 0.23
N SER A 105 -9.41 2.71 -0.33
CA SER A 105 -9.39 1.58 -1.27
C SER A 105 -8.58 1.90 -2.53
N PHE A 106 -8.79 3.09 -3.10
CA PHE A 106 -8.04 3.57 -4.25
C PHE A 106 -6.56 3.69 -3.93
N THR A 107 -6.21 4.19 -2.74
CA THR A 107 -4.81 4.32 -2.32
C THR A 107 -4.13 2.96 -2.15
N VAL A 108 -4.84 1.97 -1.61
CA VAL A 108 -4.34 0.59 -1.51
C VAL A 108 -4.11 0.01 -2.90
N LEU A 109 -5.08 0.13 -3.81
CA LEU A 109 -4.95 -0.33 -5.20
C LEU A 109 -3.76 0.35 -5.91
N ALA A 110 -3.67 1.67 -5.85
CA ALA A 110 -2.60 2.44 -6.46
C ALA A 110 -1.22 2.05 -5.90
N SER A 111 -1.13 1.80 -4.59
CA SER A 111 0.10 1.31 -3.97
C SER A 111 0.47 -0.09 -4.48
N VAL A 112 -0.48 -1.03 -4.54
CA VAL A 112 -0.24 -2.39 -5.05
C VAL A 112 0.21 -2.36 -6.51
N LEU A 113 -0.46 -1.56 -7.36
CA LEU A 113 -0.09 -1.42 -8.77
C LEU A 113 1.29 -0.79 -8.91
N LEU A 114 1.58 0.30 -8.19
CA LEU A 114 2.89 0.95 -8.22
C LEU A 114 4.00 -0.02 -7.80
N HIS A 115 3.79 -0.82 -6.76
CA HIS A 115 4.75 -1.85 -6.34
C HIS A 115 4.86 -2.99 -7.34
N GLY A 116 3.75 -3.53 -7.85
CA GLY A 116 3.75 -4.61 -8.83
C GLY A 116 4.50 -4.23 -10.10
N VAL A 117 4.27 -3.00 -10.60
CA VAL A 117 4.96 -2.45 -11.77
C VAL A 117 6.42 -2.10 -11.46
N SER A 118 6.73 -1.62 -10.25
CA SER A 118 8.10 -1.21 -9.87
C SER A 118 9.00 -2.37 -9.42
N ALA A 119 8.44 -3.47 -8.89
CA ALA A 119 9.20 -4.60 -8.37
C ALA A 119 9.98 -5.31 -9.48
N THR A 120 9.34 -5.58 -10.62
CA THR A 120 9.98 -6.26 -11.77
C THR A 120 11.23 -5.54 -12.30
N PRO A 121 11.22 -4.22 -12.60
CA PRO A 121 12.41 -3.52 -13.06
C PRO A 121 13.46 -3.30 -11.96
N VAL A 122 13.06 -3.15 -10.70
CA VAL A 122 14.00 -2.93 -9.58
C VAL A 122 14.78 -4.20 -9.27
N ILE A 123 14.11 -5.37 -9.17
CA ILE A 123 14.76 -6.66 -8.96
C ILE A 123 15.72 -6.96 -10.13
N ARG A 124 15.29 -6.74 -11.38
CA ARG A 124 16.14 -6.96 -12.56
C ARG A 124 17.37 -6.05 -12.60
N ARG A 125 17.29 -4.83 -12.06
CA ARG A 125 18.43 -3.90 -11.94
C ARG A 125 19.37 -4.26 -10.79
N LEU A 126 18.86 -4.85 -9.71
CA LEU A 126 19.66 -5.36 -8.59
C LEU A 126 20.42 -6.62 -8.99
N ASP A 127 19.76 -7.57 -9.65
CA ASP A 127 20.41 -8.80 -10.14
C ASP A 127 21.57 -8.50 -11.09
N ARG A 128 21.39 -7.58 -12.05
CA ARG A 128 22.45 -7.18 -12.99
C ARG A 128 23.71 -6.64 -12.31
N ARG A 129 23.59 -6.00 -11.14
CA ARG A 129 24.75 -5.45 -10.42
C ARG A 129 25.45 -6.46 -9.52
N ARG A 130 24.76 -7.54 -9.14
CA ARG A 130 25.35 -8.62 -8.34
C ARG A 130 26.27 -9.55 -9.17
N PHE A 131 26.15 -9.52 -10.49
CA PHE A 131 27.04 -10.24 -11.40
C PHE A 131 28.26 -9.42 -11.87
N ASP A 132 28.32 -8.12 -11.54
CA ASP A 132 29.44 -7.23 -11.88
C ASP A 132 30.35 -6.91 -10.66
N SER A 133 30.22 -7.65 -9.54
CA SER A 133 31.05 -7.53 -8.32
C SER A 133 31.75 -8.85 -7.99
#